data_AF-A0A2T0VZ77-F1
#
_entry.id   AF-A0A2T0VZ77-F1
#
_cell.length_a   1.000
_cell.length_b   1.000
_cell.length_c   1.000
_cell.angle_alpha   90.00
_cell.angle_beta   90.00
_cell.angle_gamma   90.00
#
_symmetry.space_group_name_H-M   'P 1'
#
loop_
_entity.id
_entity.type
_entity.pdbx_description
1 polymer ?
#
loop_
_entity_poly.entity_id
_entity_poly.type
_entity_poly.pdbx_seq_one_letter_code
_entity_poly.pdbx_strand_id
1 'polypeptide(L)'
;MADVPQAQRLSQLTGLMLRSVQSDMAELSQREADLRRNLAQLVQTKRARAAAQSSIVDVAILAGADVRWLHWVDQRRATINTELAQVLAQQEACRAKLKNVFGRDQAVHEIVKRMQSDSRILHQRRAYYVS
;
A
#
# COMPACT_ATOMS: atom_id res chain seq x y z
N MET A 1 12.74 -38.49 -1.31
CA MET A 1 11.98 -37.98 -0.14
C MET A 1 12.58 -36.70 0.45
N ALA A 2 13.78 -36.24 0.03
CA ALA A 2 14.41 -35.04 0.57
C ALA A 2 13.80 -33.71 0.08
N ASP A 3 12.92 -33.75 -0.91
CA ASP A 3 12.47 -32.55 -1.63
C ASP A 3 11.24 -31.87 -0.99
N VAL A 4 10.39 -32.60 -0.26
CA VAL A 4 9.19 -32.05 0.39
C VAL A 4 9.53 -31.00 1.48
N PRO A 5 10.50 -31.24 2.38
CA PRO A 5 10.92 -30.23 3.36
C PRO A 5 11.57 -29.00 2.72
N GLN A 6 12.22 -29.15 1.57
CA GLN A 6 12.79 -28.01 0.83
C GLN A 6 11.69 -27.17 0.18
N ALA A 7 10.68 -27.79 -0.43
CA ALA A 7 9.52 -27.10 -0.98
C ALA A 7 8.72 -26.35 0.10
N GLN A 8 8.57 -26.93 1.30
CA GLN A 8 7.94 -26.27 2.45
C GLN A 8 8.72 -25.03 2.92
N ARG A 9 10.05 -25.12 3.00
CA ARG A 9 10.90 -23.95 3.33
C ARG A 9 10.77 -22.85 2.29
N LEU A 10 10.70 -23.22 1.01
CA LEU A 10 10.47 -22.25 -0.07
C LEU A 10 9.10 -21.57 0.06
N SER A 11 8.04 -22.32 0.40
CA SER A 11 6.69 -21.77 0.63
C SER A 11 6.68 -20.78 1.81
N GLN A 12 7.39 -21.10 2.89
CA GLN A 12 7.53 -20.18 4.01
C GLN A 12 8.25 -18.88 3.60
N LEU A 13 9.32 -19.00 2.80
CA LEU A 13 10.07 -17.84 2.31
C LEU A 13 9.21 -16.95 1.39
N THR A 14 8.48 -17.54 0.43
CA THR A 14 7.60 -16.77 -0.45
C THR A 14 6.46 -16.10 0.31
N GLY A 15 5.92 -16.78 1.33
CA GLY A 15 4.92 -16.20 2.22
C GLY A 15 5.44 -15.03 3.03
N LEU A 16 6.70 -15.08 3.49
CA LEU A 16 7.36 -13.95 4.17
C LEU A 16 7.58 -12.77 3.20
N MET A 17 8.04 -13.03 1.98
CA MET A 17 8.21 -11.99 0.96
C MET A 17 6.87 -11.31 0.62
N LEU A 18 5.78 -12.10 0.50
CA LEU A 18 4.45 -11.58 0.22
C LEU A 18 3.99 -10.64 1.35
N ARG A 19 4.14 -11.06 2.61
CA ARG A 19 3.81 -10.23 3.77
C ARG A 19 4.61 -8.93 3.81
N SER A 20 5.90 -8.99 3.48
CA SER A 20 6.75 -7.78 3.40
C SER A 20 6.19 -6.78 2.40
N VAL A 21 5.90 -7.22 1.17
CA VAL A 21 5.40 -6.32 0.12
C VAL A 21 3.98 -5.81 0.43
N GLN A 22 3.17 -6.61 1.12
CA GLN A 22 1.86 -6.16 1.64
C GLN A 22 2.02 -5.06 2.70
N SER A 23 3.02 -5.17 3.58
CA SER A 23 3.34 -4.13 4.54
C SER A 23 3.76 -2.83 3.86
N ASP A 24 4.63 -2.91 2.85
CA ASP A 24 5.05 -1.74 2.07
C ASP A 24 3.84 -1.04 1.41
N MET A 25 2.92 -1.82 0.83
CA MET A 25 1.70 -1.29 0.23
C MET A 25 0.78 -0.64 1.27
N ALA A 26 0.69 -1.20 2.48
CA ALA A 26 -0.11 -0.65 3.56
C ALA A 26 0.44 0.70 4.03
N GLU A 27 1.76 0.83 4.17
CA GLU A 27 2.42 2.11 4.51
C GLU A 27 2.14 3.18 3.45
N LEU A 28 2.28 2.84 2.16
CA LEU A 28 1.96 3.76 1.06
C LEU A 28 0.48 4.17 1.07
N SER A 29 -0.42 3.25 1.40
CA SER A 29 -1.87 3.53 1.50
C SER A 29 -2.20 4.47 2.67
N GLN A 30 -1.52 4.29 3.80
CA GLN A 30 -1.65 5.18 4.95
C GLN A 30 -1.16 6.59 4.60
N ARG A 31 0.00 6.70 3.94
CA ARG A 31 0.55 7.99 3.51
C ARG A 31 -0.37 8.72 2.52
N GLU A 32 -0.96 7.98 1.56
CA GLU A 32 -1.97 8.53 0.64
C GLU A 32 -3.18 9.10 1.41
N ALA A 33 -3.70 8.34 2.39
CA ALA A 33 -4.82 8.77 3.20
C ALA A 33 -4.49 10.03 4.00
N ASP A 34 -3.29 10.12 4.59
CA ASP A 34 -2.82 11.29 5.32
C ASP A 34 -2.74 12.53 4.43
N LEU A 35 -2.18 12.39 3.23
CA LEU A 35 -2.09 13.50 2.26
C LEU A 35 -3.49 13.99 1.85
N ARG A 36 -4.44 13.07 1.61
CA ARG A 36 -5.83 13.44 1.31
C ARG A 36 -6.51 14.13 2.48
N ARG A 37 -6.29 13.67 3.71
CA ARG A 37 -6.81 14.34 4.91
C ARG A 37 -6.27 15.76 5.04
N ASN A 38 -4.96 15.94 4.84
CA ASN A 38 -4.32 17.26 4.88
C ASN A 38 -4.89 18.20 3.82
N LEU A 39 -5.13 17.69 2.61
CA LEU A 39 -5.75 18.47 1.53
C LEU A 39 -7.18 18.87 1.88
N ALA A 40 -7.99 17.94 2.42
CA ALA A 40 -9.35 18.22 2.84
C ALA A 40 -9.40 19.27 3.96
N GLN A 41 -8.49 19.19 4.95
CA GLN A 41 -8.36 20.18 6.01
C GLN A 41 -8.00 21.55 5.45
N LEU A 42 -7.04 21.64 4.52
CA LEU A 42 -6.64 22.89 3.87
C LEU A 42 -7.82 23.57 3.14
N VAL A 43 -8.63 22.78 2.43
CA VAL A 43 -9.86 23.25 1.76
C VAL A 43 -10.88 23.74 2.78
N GLN A 44 -11.06 23.03 3.90
CA GLN A 44 -11.99 23.42 4.95
C GLN A 44 -11.57 24.73 5.62
N THR A 45 -10.29 24.91 5.94
CA THR A 45 -9.76 26.16 6.49
C THR A 45 -9.99 27.33 5.54
N LYS A 46 -9.83 27.12 4.22
CA LYS A 46 -10.14 28.14 3.22
C LYS A 46 -11.59 28.57 3.21
N ARG A 47 -12.51 27.62 3.28
CA ARG A 47 -13.95 27.91 3.35
C ARG A 47 -14.33 28.64 4.63
N ALA A 48 -13.80 28.20 5.77
CA ALA A 48 -14.07 28.83 7.07
C ALA A 48 -13.59 30.29 7.12
N ARG A 49 -12.41 30.57 6.56
CA ARG A 49 -11.86 31.93 6.50
C ARG A 49 -12.67 32.84 5.57
N ALA A 50 -13.07 32.34 4.40
CA ALA A 50 -13.92 33.08 3.46
C ALA A 50 -15.28 33.45 4.10
N ALA A 51 -15.86 32.56 4.92
CA ALA A 51 -17.09 32.84 5.64
C ALA A 51 -16.92 33.87 6.78
N ALA A 52 -15.75 33.91 7.42
CA ALA A 52 -15.47 34.83 8.53
C ALA A 52 -15.15 36.27 8.08
N GLN A 53 -14.66 36.46 6.84
CA GLN A 53 -14.30 37.78 6.29
C GLN A 53 -15.51 38.68 5.97
N SER A 54 -16.74 38.21 6.12
CA SER A 54 -17.95 39.03 5.95
C SER A 54 -18.24 39.99 7.12
N SER A 55 -17.44 40.01 8.19
CA SER A 55 -17.59 40.98 9.29
C SER A 55 -16.54 42.10 9.23
N ILE A 56 -17.08 43.33 9.20
CA ILE A 56 -16.48 44.68 9.28
C ILE A 56 -15.07 44.73 9.93
N VAL A 57 -14.00 44.65 9.13
CA VAL A 57 -12.62 44.99 9.53
C VAL A 57 -11.91 45.66 8.34
N ASP A 58 -11.02 46.60 8.67
CA ASP A 58 -10.22 47.45 7.78
C ASP A 58 -9.69 46.75 6.51
N VAL A 59 -10.33 47.07 5.38
CA VAL A 59 -10.28 46.31 4.11
C VAL A 59 -8.86 46.25 3.52
N ALA A 60 -8.04 47.27 3.74
CA ALA A 60 -6.69 47.36 3.15
C ALA A 60 -5.67 46.43 3.83
N ILE A 61 -5.69 46.34 5.17
CA ILE A 61 -4.82 45.43 5.93
C ILE A 61 -5.28 43.98 5.74
N LEU A 62 -6.61 43.77 5.69
CA LEU A 62 -7.20 42.46 5.43
C LEU A 62 -6.81 41.93 4.05
N ALA A 63 -6.85 42.78 3.00
CA ALA A 63 -6.49 42.40 1.64
C ALA A 63 -5.03 41.93 1.51
N GLY A 64 -4.08 42.63 2.13
CA GLY A 64 -2.66 42.24 2.08
C GLY A 64 -2.35 40.93 2.83
N ALA A 65 -2.97 40.73 4.00
CA ALA A 65 -2.84 39.50 4.78
C ALA A 65 -3.52 38.30 4.11
N ASP A 66 -4.63 38.53 3.40
CA ASP A 66 -5.36 37.47 2.69
C ASP A 66 -4.59 36.98 1.45
N VAL A 67 -3.98 37.87 0.67
CA VAL A 67 -3.16 37.49 -0.49
C VAL A 67 -1.98 36.61 -0.09
N ARG A 68 -1.26 36.95 0.99
CA ARG A 68 -0.14 36.12 1.50
C ARG A 68 -0.62 34.76 1.97
N TRP A 69 -1.77 34.70 2.64
CA TRP A 69 -2.33 33.45 3.11
C TRP A 69 -2.82 32.56 1.95
N LEU A 70 -3.49 33.14 0.94
CA LEU A 70 -3.91 32.43 -0.27
C LEU A 70 -2.71 31.86 -1.03
N HIS A 71 -1.64 32.64 -1.16
CA HIS A 71 -0.41 32.17 -1.79
C HIS A 71 0.20 30.99 -1.03
N TRP A 72 0.25 31.06 0.31
CA TRP A 72 0.71 29.95 1.13
C TRP A 72 -0.17 28.70 0.98
N VAL A 73 -1.50 28.85 0.91
CA VAL A 73 -2.43 27.75 0.66
C VAL A 73 -2.18 27.09 -0.69
N ASP A 74 -2.01 27.89 -1.74
CA ASP A 74 -1.77 27.37 -3.09
C ASP A 74 -0.43 26.65 -3.19
N GLN A 75 0.64 27.22 -2.61
CA GLN A 75 1.93 26.55 -2.49
C GLN A 75 1.80 25.22 -1.72
N ARG A 76 1.12 25.23 -0.57
CA ARG A 76 0.96 24.02 0.25
C ARG A 76 0.17 22.94 -0.48
N ARG A 77 -0.89 23.33 -1.20
CA ARG A 77 -1.68 22.42 -2.04
C ARG A 77 -0.83 21.82 -3.16
N ALA A 78 0.00 22.64 -3.83
CA ALA A 78 0.91 22.16 -4.87
C ALA A 78 1.87 21.11 -4.32
N THR A 79 2.51 21.37 -3.16
CA THR A 79 3.37 20.40 -2.48
C THR A 79 2.65 19.08 -2.18
N ILE A 80 1.47 19.15 -1.55
CA ILE A 80 0.69 17.94 -1.21
C ILE A 80 0.30 17.14 -2.46
N ASN A 81 -0.08 17.82 -3.55
CA ASN A 81 -0.42 17.15 -4.80
C ASN A 81 0.79 16.46 -5.45
N THR A 82 1.97 17.08 -5.41
CA THR A 82 3.21 16.47 -5.89
C THR A 82 3.56 15.23 -5.07
N GLU A 83 3.48 15.31 -3.74
CA GLU A 83 3.69 14.16 -2.86
C GLU A 83 2.66 13.04 -3.12
N LEU A 84 1.39 13.40 -3.34
CA LEU A 84 0.34 12.44 -3.65
C LEU A 84 0.63 11.71 -4.97
N ALA A 85 1.03 12.45 -6.01
CA ALA A 85 1.40 11.86 -7.29
C ALA A 85 2.59 10.89 -7.15
N GLN A 86 3.60 11.22 -6.34
CA GLN A 86 4.72 10.34 -6.04
C GLN A 86 4.28 9.06 -5.32
N VAL A 87 3.43 9.18 -4.29
CA VAL A 87 2.89 8.03 -3.55
C VAL A 87 2.08 7.12 -4.48
N LEU A 88 1.23 7.68 -5.34
CA LEU A 88 0.46 6.90 -6.30
C LEU A 88 1.36 6.15 -7.30
N ALA A 89 2.42 6.79 -7.79
CA ALA A 89 3.41 6.13 -8.64
C ALA A 89 4.13 4.98 -7.92
N GLN A 90 4.49 5.18 -6.63
CA GLN A 90 5.10 4.15 -5.80
C GLN A 90 4.12 2.99 -5.53
N GLN A 91 2.85 3.28 -5.28
CA GLN A 91 1.81 2.26 -5.13
C GLN A 91 1.67 1.42 -6.39
N GLU A 92 1.70 2.02 -7.57
CA GLU A 92 1.61 1.27 -8.83
C GLU A 92 2.81 0.33 -9.01
N ALA A 93 4.02 0.81 -8.73
CA ALA A 93 5.22 -0.02 -8.71
C ALA A 93 5.12 -1.15 -7.66
N CYS A 94 4.54 -0.86 -6.49
CA CYS A 94 4.32 -1.85 -5.43
C CYS A 94 3.27 -2.90 -5.83
N ARG A 95 2.19 -2.51 -6.52
CA ARG A 95 1.18 -3.44 -7.06
C ARG A 95 1.79 -4.43 -8.04
N ALA A 96 2.67 -3.96 -8.93
CA ALA A 96 3.39 -4.84 -9.85
C ALA A 96 4.27 -5.87 -9.10
N LYS A 97 5.01 -5.43 -8.06
CA LYS A 97 5.79 -6.32 -7.19
C LYS A 97 4.88 -7.33 -6.46
N LEU A 98 3.78 -6.87 -5.89
CA LEU A 98 2.83 -7.69 -5.15
C LEU A 98 2.23 -8.79 -6.04
N LYS A 99 1.85 -8.45 -7.27
CA LYS A 99 1.38 -9.43 -8.27
C LYS A 99 2.41 -10.52 -8.52
N ASN A 100 3.68 -10.16 -8.70
CA ASN A 100 4.76 -11.10 -8.97
C ASN A 100 5.03 -12.01 -7.77
N VAL A 101 5.13 -11.44 -6.57
CA VAL A 101 5.40 -12.20 -5.34
C VAL A 101 4.22 -13.10 -4.98
N PHE A 102 2.99 -12.61 -5.13
CA PHE A 102 1.78 -13.41 -4.97
C PHE A 102 1.76 -14.60 -5.93
N GLY A 103 2.02 -14.38 -7.22
CA GLY A 103 2.06 -15.45 -8.21
C GLY A 103 3.10 -16.53 -7.85
N ARG A 104 4.30 -16.13 -7.40
CA ARG A 104 5.33 -17.05 -6.92
C ARG A 104 4.88 -17.83 -5.69
N ASP A 105 4.28 -17.15 -4.72
CA ASP A 105 3.76 -17.79 -3.52
C ASP A 105 2.69 -18.84 -3.83
N GLN A 106 1.75 -18.53 -4.72
CA GLN A 106 0.72 -19.47 -5.17
C GLN A 106 1.33 -20.67 -5.91
N ALA A 107 2.30 -20.44 -6.81
CA ALA A 107 2.97 -21.51 -7.53
C ALA A 107 3.69 -22.48 -6.58
N VAL A 108 4.37 -21.95 -5.55
CA VAL A 108 5.07 -22.79 -4.57
C VAL A 108 4.08 -23.56 -3.68
N HIS A 109 2.97 -22.94 -3.27
CA HIS A 109 1.90 -23.65 -2.54
C HIS A 109 1.36 -24.85 -3.34
N GLU A 110 1.11 -24.67 -4.63
CA GLU A 110 0.63 -25.75 -5.50
C GLU A 110 1.67 -26.86 -5.69
N ILE A 111 2.96 -26.51 -5.82
CA ILE A 111 4.06 -27.49 -5.85
C ILE A 111 4.08 -28.32 -4.56
N VAL A 112 4.06 -27.67 -3.39
CA VAL A 112 4.05 -28.35 -2.10
C VAL A 112 2.87 -29.31 -1.97
N LYS A 113 1.68 -28.86 -2.38
CA LYS A 113 0.46 -29.66 -2.35
C LYS A 113 0.58 -30.92 -3.22
N ARG A 114 1.10 -30.80 -4.45
CA ARG A 114 1.33 -31.93 -5.36
C ARG A 114 2.36 -32.91 -4.81
N MET A 115 3.48 -32.41 -4.28
CA MET A 115 4.52 -33.28 -3.71
C MET A 115 4.01 -34.03 -2.47
N GLN A 116 3.15 -33.41 -1.67
CA GLN A 116 2.51 -34.08 -0.54
C GLN A 116 1.53 -35.16 -0.98
N SER A 117 0.70 -34.92 -2.00
CA SER A 117 -0.20 -35.95 -2.53
C SER A 117 0.57 -37.13 -3.11
N ASP A 118 1.64 -36.87 -3.88
CA ASP A 118 2.45 -37.92 -4.49
C ASP A 118 3.16 -38.77 -3.44
N SER A 119 3.71 -38.13 -2.40
CA SER A 119 4.32 -38.84 -1.28
C SER A 119 3.30 -39.71 -0.54
N ARG A 120 2.07 -39.22 -0.32
CA ARG A 120 1.00 -40.00 0.32
C ARG A 120 0.62 -41.23 -0.51
N ILE A 121 0.45 -41.07 -1.82
CA ILE A 121 0.13 -42.18 -2.73
C ILE A 121 1.24 -43.24 -2.72
N LEU A 122 2.51 -42.81 -2.76
CA LEU A 122 3.65 -43.73 -2.72
C LEU A 122 3.73 -44.50 -1.40
N HIS A 123 3.45 -43.85 -0.26
CA HIS A 123 3.39 -44.52 1.03
C HIS A 123 2.26 -45.54 1.12
N GLN A 124 1.06 -45.17 0.64
CA GLN A 124 -0.09 -46.08 0.59
C GLN A 124 0.18 -47.31 -0.30
N ARG A 125 0.79 -47.11 -1.47
CA ARG A 125 1.18 -48.21 -2.36
C ARG A 125 2.19 -49.15 -1.72
N ARG A 126 3.22 -48.62 -1.04
CA ARG A 126 4.20 -49.47 -0.32
C ARG A 126 3.56 -50.29 0.79
N ALA A 127 2.62 -49.71 1.55
CA ALA A 127 1.90 -50.43 2.60
C ALA A 127 1.07 -51.61 2.04
N TYR A 128 0.53 -51.46 0.82
CA TYR A 128 -0.25 -52.52 0.15
C TYR A 128 0.59 -53.70 -0.36
N TYR A 129 1.87 -53.51 -0.70
CA TYR A 129 2.73 -54.60 -1.19
C TYR A 129 3.49 -55.36 -0.09
N VAL A 130 3.47 -54.84 1.14
CA VAL A 130 4.16 -55.44 2.30
C VAL A 130 3.17 -56.18 3.23
N SER A 131 1.86 -56.05 2.98
CA SER A 131 0.79 -56.84 3.59
C SER A 131 0.42 -58.04 2.72
#